data_AF-F9PQJ0-F1
#
_entry.id   AF-F9PQJ0-F1
#
_cell.length_a   1.000
_cell.length_b   1.000
_cell.length_c   1.000
_cell.angle_alpha   90.00
_cell.angle_beta   90.00
_cell.angle_gamma   90.00
#
_symmetry.space_group_name_H-M   'P 1'
#
loop_
_entity.id
_entity.type
_entity.pdbx_description
1 polymer ?
#
loop_
_entity_poly.entity_id
_entity_poly.type
_entity_poly.pdbx_seq_one_letter_code
_entity_poly.pdbx_strand_id
1 'polypeptide(L)' 'MKNKNLDMIVANDVSLKDRGFGSDFNKVTIITKDSEIETEVLTKREIADKILDAILEKIC' A
#
# COMPACT_ATOMS: atom_id res chain seq x y z
N MET A 1 -0.67 13.00 5.79
CA MET A 1 0.79 12.90 5.99
C MET A 1 1.37 14.01 6.85
N LYS A 2 1.21 15.31 6.48
CA LYS A 2 1.83 16.44 7.21
C LYS A 2 1.47 16.50 8.70
N ASN A 3 0.18 16.37 9.05
CA ASN A 3 -0.28 16.45 10.45
C ASN A 3 0.26 15.35 11.36
N LYS A 4 0.66 14.21 10.78
CA LYS A 4 1.19 13.04 11.51
C LYS A 4 2.67 12.81 11.23
N ASN A 5 3.32 13.72 10.51
CA ASN A 5 4.71 13.62 10.06
C ASN A 5 5.06 12.25 9.43
N LEU A 6 4.21 11.78 8.51
CA LEU A 6 4.40 10.49 7.80
C LEU A 6 5.06 10.70 6.43
N ASP A 7 5.93 9.78 6.05
CA ASP A 7 6.58 9.75 4.73
C ASP A 7 5.80 8.93 3.70
N MET A 8 5.06 7.92 4.16
CA MET A 8 4.25 7.05 3.32
C MET A 8 2.98 6.61 4.04
N ILE A 9 1.89 6.42 3.30
CA ILE A 9 0.64 5.79 3.73
C ILE A 9 0.33 4.64 2.78
N VAL A 10 -0.07 3.50 3.33
CA VAL A 10 -0.63 2.39 2.55
C VAL A 10 -2.11 2.31 2.90
N ALA A 11 -2.96 2.69 1.96
CA ALA A 11 -4.41 2.70 2.13
C ALA A 11 -5.00 1.47 1.44
N ASN A 12 -5.71 0.62 2.17
CA ASN A 12 -6.42 -0.53 1.62
C ASN A 12 -7.90 -0.22 1.41
N ASP A 13 -8.47 -0.67 0.28
CA ASP A 13 -9.90 -0.60 0.02
C ASP A 13 -10.62 -1.78 0.71
N VAL A 14 -11.22 -1.51 1.87
CA VAL A 14 -11.97 -2.49 2.68
C VAL A 14 -13.45 -2.60 2.32
N SER A 15 -13.92 -1.91 1.28
CA SER A 15 -15.35 -1.88 0.93
C SER A 15 -15.87 -3.19 0.36
N LEU A 16 -14.98 -4.12 0.00
CA LEU A 16 -15.32 -5.36 -0.71
C LEU A 16 -14.90 -6.59 0.09
N LYS A 17 -15.80 -7.58 0.16
CA LYS A 17 -15.69 -8.74 1.07
C LYS A 17 -14.67 -9.79 0.63
N ASP A 18 -14.28 -9.78 -0.63
CA ASP A 18 -13.32 -10.72 -1.22
C ASP A 18 -11.86 -10.28 -1.04
N ARG A 19 -11.62 -9.06 -0.51
CA ARG A 19 -10.30 -8.46 -0.32
C ARG A 19 -10.17 -7.75 1.02
N GLY A 20 -8.97 -7.75 1.60
CA GLY A 20 -8.71 -7.09 2.89
C GLY A 20 -8.73 -8.03 4.09
N PHE A 21 -9.52 -7.72 5.12
CA PHE A 21 -9.51 -8.50 6.37
C PHE A 21 -10.01 -9.93 6.14
N GLY A 22 -9.28 -10.92 6.67
CA GLY A 22 -9.63 -12.35 6.53
C GLY A 22 -9.44 -12.96 5.13
N SER A 23 -9.07 -12.18 4.11
CA SER A 23 -8.75 -12.67 2.75
C SER A 23 -7.23 -12.79 2.54
N ASP A 24 -6.76 -13.66 1.66
CA ASP A 24 -5.34 -13.67 1.25
C ASP A 24 -5.00 -12.52 0.28
N PHE A 25 -6.03 -11.90 -0.31
CA PHE A 25 -5.92 -10.85 -1.30
C PHE A 25 -6.20 -9.46 -0.72
N ASN A 26 -5.60 -8.45 -1.33
CA ASN A 26 -5.89 -7.05 -1.02
C ASN A 26 -5.65 -6.18 -2.26
N LYS A 27 -6.15 -4.96 -2.22
CA LYS A 27 -5.87 -3.90 -3.19
C LYS A 27 -5.53 -2.65 -2.40
N VAL A 28 -4.36 -2.06 -2.67
CA VAL A 28 -3.86 -0.93 -1.90
C VAL A 28 -3.45 0.21 -2.80
N THR A 29 -3.48 1.41 -2.22
CA THR A 29 -2.84 2.59 -2.77
C THR A 29 -1.68 2.99 -1.85
N ILE A 30 -0.48 3.05 -2.42
CA ILE A 30 0.72 3.52 -1.76
C ILE A 30 0.87 5.01 -2.06
N ILE A 31 0.80 5.84 -1.02
CA ILE A 31 0.78 7.30 -1.11
C ILE A 31 2.05 7.82 -0.43
N THR A 32 2.87 8.57 -1.16
CA THR A 32 4.06 9.27 -0.65
C THR A 32 3.89 10.79 -0.80
N LYS A 33 4.95 11.57 -0.52
CA LYS A 33 4.91 13.04 -0.70
C LYS A 33 4.87 13.43 -2.17
N ASP A 34 5.36 12.55 -3.04
CA ASP A 34 5.65 12.87 -4.45
C ASP A 34 4.85 11.99 -5.42
N SER A 35 4.27 10.88 -4.94
CA SER A 35 3.61 9.89 -5.78
C SER A 35 2.44 9.22 -5.09
N GLU A 36 1.52 8.71 -5.92
CA GLU A 36 0.42 7.84 -5.52
C GLU A 36 0.34 6.70 -6.53
N ILE A 37 0.46 5.46 -6.04
CA ILE A 37 0.50 4.25 -6.87
C ILE A 37 -0.58 3.30 -6.38
N GLU A 38 -1.53 2.99 -7.25
CA GLU A 38 -2.56 2.00 -7.00
C GLU A 38 -2.12 0.63 -7.52
N THR A 39 -2.32 -0.42 -6.72
CA THR A 39 -2.05 -1.80 -7.16
C THR A 39 -3.28 -2.43 -7.82
N GLU A 40 -3.06 -3.49 -8.58
CA GLU A 40 -4.12 -4.46 -8.88
C GLU A 40 -4.49 -5.26 -7.60
N VAL A 41 -5.45 -6.19 -7.71
CA VAL A 41 -5.73 -7.14 -6.63
C VAL A 41 -4.60 -8.16 -6.58
N LEU A 42 -3.87 -8.18 -5.48
CA LEU A 42 -2.70 -9.01 -5.27
C LEU A 42 -2.81 -9.77 -3.96
N THR A 43 -1.98 -10.79 -3.76
CA THR A 43 -1.84 -11.39 -2.45
C THR A 43 -1.23 -10.40 -1.47
N LYS A 44 -1.53 -10.55 -0.17
CA LYS A 44 -0.92 -9.76 0.90
C LYS A 44 0.62 -9.87 0.89
N ARG A 45 1.16 -11.02 0.45
CA ARG A 45 2.60 -11.23 0.35
C ARG A 45 3.22 -10.35 -0.74
N GLU A 46 2.63 -10.31 -1.93
CA GLU A 46 3.09 -9.45 -3.04
C GLU A 46 2.93 -7.97 -2.70
N ILE A 47 1.87 -7.58 -1.98
CA ILE A 47 1.72 -6.21 -1.49
C ILE A 47 2.83 -5.85 -0.51
N ALA A 48 3.24 -6.75 0.38
CA ALA A 48 4.36 -6.50 1.28
C ALA A 48 5.67 -6.25 0.52
N ASP A 49 5.92 -6.99 -0.55
CA ASP A 49 7.10 -6.78 -1.41
C ASP A 49 7.05 -5.41 -2.09
N LYS A 50 5.90 -5.01 -2.66
CA LYS A 50 5.73 -3.68 -3.27
C LYS A 50 5.92 -2.53 -2.28
N ILE A 51 5.49 -2.70 -1.02
CA ILE A 51 5.70 -1.71 0.03
C ILE A 51 7.19 -1.56 0.32
N LEU A 52 7.93 -2.68 0.37
CA LEU A 52 9.37 -2.66 0.58
C LEU A 52 10.10 -1.99 -0.58
N ASP A 53 9.73 -2.31 -1.82
CA ASP A 53 10.30 -1.68 -3.01
C ASP A 53 10.13 -0.15 -2.98
N ALA A 54 8.91 0.33 -2.66
CA ALA A 54 8.62 1.77 -2.55
C ALA A 54 9.44 2.47 -1.45
N ILE A 55 9.75 1.76 -0.36
CA ILE A 55 10.63 2.28 0.71
C ILE A 55 12.07 2.36 0.21
N LEU A 56 12.56 1.31 -0.46
CA LEU A 56 13.93 1.24 -0.97
C LEU A 56 14.20 2.32 -2.02
N GLU A 57 13.25 2.59 -2.92
CA GLU A 57 13.34 3.69 -3.89
C GLU A 57 13.49 5.07 -3.25
N LYS A 58 13.08 5.25 -1.99
CA LYS A 58 13.22 6.52 -1.26
C LYS A 58 14.49 6.59 -0.41
N ILE A 59 15.18 5.47 -0.18
CA ILE A 59 16.41 5.40 0.61
C ILE A 59 17.66 5.57 -0.27
N CYS A 60 17.61 5.09 -1.52
CA CYS A 60 18.68 5.17 -2.51
C CYS A 60 18.62 6.46 -3.32
#